data_AF-A0A936TNQ2-F1
#
_entry.id   AF-A0A936TNQ2-F1
#
_cell.length_a   1.000
_cell.length_b   1.000
_cell.length_c   1.000
_cell.angle_alpha   90.00
_cell.angle_beta   90.00
_cell.angle_gamma   90.00
#
_symmetry.space_group_name_H-M   'P 1'
#
loop_
_entity.id
_entity.type
_entity.pdbx_description
1 polymer ?
#
loop_
_entity_poly.entity_id
_entity_poly.type
_entity_poly.pdbx_seq_one_letter_code
_entity_poly.pdbx_strand_id
1 'polypeptide(L)'
;MNKRQEQFLSLYLENRHKDQAAYYRSRHSEYDKARSQAIILSGVLMFLASIVSLLAANDMFGEKWFWAVLGVFFPALSAALTSYSSLYSFEQQSKLYQDASFALHRIEANAVDLNRAADDAEREAKLEAYVTQVEEILRSEQGQWGQLISQLKPLDVPRKPETDNPPEPSKPPEPVDAPGTEKGSDAGP
;
A
#
# COMPACT_ATOMS: atom_id res chain seq x y z
N MET A 1 13.40 -41.21 24.30
CA MET A 1 13.75 -40.37 23.12
C MET A 1 14.65 -41.14 22.16
N ASN A 2 14.24 -41.30 20.90
CA ASN A 2 15.12 -41.85 19.88
C ASN A 2 16.06 -40.73 19.42
N LYS A 3 17.39 -40.93 19.38
CA LYS A 3 18.39 -39.88 19.03
C LYS A 3 18.01 -39.08 17.78
N ARG A 4 17.31 -39.71 16.84
CA ARG A 4 16.80 -39.11 15.61
C ARG A 4 15.79 -37.98 15.84
N GLN A 5 14.89 -38.11 16.81
CA GLN A 5 13.86 -37.10 17.10
C GLN A 5 14.48 -35.85 17.74
N GLU A 6 15.47 -36.02 18.60
CA GLU A 6 16.20 -34.87 19.20
C GLU A 6 16.95 -34.10 18.12
N GLN A 7 17.62 -34.83 17.22
CA GLN A 7 18.35 -34.26 16.09
C GLN A 7 17.42 -33.56 15.10
N PHE A 8 16.24 -34.14 14.83
CA PHE A 8 15.24 -33.50 13.98
C PHE A 8 14.73 -32.21 14.61
N LEU A 9 14.37 -32.23 15.90
CA LEU A 9 13.91 -31.06 16.62
C LEU A 9 14.98 -29.96 16.66
N SER A 10 16.23 -30.30 16.96
CA SER A 10 17.30 -29.31 16.98
C SER A 10 17.50 -28.67 15.61
N LEU A 11 17.51 -29.48 14.54
CA LEU A 11 17.62 -28.99 13.17
C LEU A 11 16.42 -28.13 12.77
N TYR A 12 15.21 -28.51 13.17
CA TYR A 12 13.99 -27.74 12.87
C TYR A 12 14.00 -26.39 13.60
N LEU A 13 14.30 -26.37 14.90
CA LEU A 13 14.38 -25.13 15.66
C LEU A 13 15.44 -24.18 15.11
N GLU A 14 16.59 -24.72 14.72
CA GLU A 14 17.70 -23.92 14.18
C GLU A 14 17.39 -23.39 12.77
N ASN A 15 17.12 -24.28 11.81
CA ASN A 15 17.02 -23.88 10.39
C ASN A 15 15.64 -23.36 10.00
N ARG A 16 14.57 -23.75 10.70
CA ARG A 16 13.20 -23.35 10.33
C ARG A 16 12.70 -22.23 11.22
N HIS A 17 12.81 -22.36 12.54
CA HIS A 17 12.24 -21.36 13.45
C HIS A 17 13.16 -20.14 13.60
N LYS A 18 14.42 -20.33 14.01
CA LYS A 18 15.34 -19.22 14.28
C LYS A 18 15.73 -18.45 13.02
N ASP A 19 16.08 -19.15 11.94
CA ASP A 19 16.43 -18.50 10.68
C ASP A 19 15.26 -17.70 10.12
N GLN A 20 14.05 -18.25 10.14
CA GLN A 20 12.87 -17.54 9.65
C GLN A 20 12.53 -16.33 10.54
N ALA A 21 12.63 -16.47 11.86
CA ALA A 21 12.44 -15.36 12.79
C ALA A 21 13.52 -14.27 12.64
N ALA A 22 14.77 -14.64 12.32
CA ALA A 22 15.84 -13.70 12.03
C ALA A 22 15.60 -12.98 10.70
N TYR A 23 15.18 -13.72 9.66
CA TYR A 23 14.80 -13.17 8.37
C TYR A 23 13.67 -12.15 8.50
N TYR A 24 12.59 -12.47 9.21
CA TYR A 24 11.46 -11.56 9.42
C TYR A 24 11.86 -10.30 10.18
N ARG A 25 12.67 -10.41 11.24
CA ARG A 25 13.20 -9.23 11.95
C ARG A 25 14.06 -8.34 11.05
N SER A 26 14.92 -8.96 10.25
CA SER A 26 15.77 -8.24 9.29
C SER A 26 14.93 -7.48 8.27
N ARG A 27 13.93 -8.14 7.65
CA ARG A 27 13.04 -7.52 6.67
C ARG A 27 12.17 -6.43 7.26
N HIS A 28 11.59 -6.63 8.43
CA HIS A 28 10.88 -5.59 9.17
C HIS A 28 11.75 -4.34 9.34
N SER A 29 13.00 -4.50 9.83
CA SER A 29 13.90 -3.35 10.03
C SER A 29 14.27 -2.65 8.72
N GLU A 30 14.46 -3.40 7.63
CA GLU A 30 14.76 -2.85 6.31
C GLU A 30 13.61 -2.00 5.78
N TYR A 31 12.38 -2.51 5.80
CA TYR A 31 11.21 -1.79 5.31
C TYR A 31 10.81 -0.61 6.20
N ASP A 32 10.96 -0.73 7.52
CA ASP A 32 10.72 0.36 8.45
C ASP A 32 11.72 1.52 8.24
N LYS A 33 13.00 1.20 7.98
CA LYS A 33 14.01 2.19 7.58
C LYS A 33 13.69 2.84 6.24
N ALA A 34 13.33 2.05 5.23
CA ALA A 34 12.97 2.56 3.91
C ALA A 34 11.77 3.51 3.99
N ARG A 35 10.74 3.15 4.75
CA ARG A 35 9.58 4.00 5.05
C ARG A 35 10.02 5.31 5.72
N SER A 36 10.82 5.22 6.77
CA SER A 36 11.29 6.38 7.52
C SER A 36 12.13 7.32 6.65
N GLN A 37 13.02 6.77 5.82
CA GLN A 37 13.82 7.54 4.87
C GLN A 37 12.94 8.26 3.83
N ALA A 38 11.91 7.60 3.30
CA ALA A 38 10.98 8.21 2.36
C ALA A 38 10.22 9.39 3.00
N ILE A 39 9.72 9.22 4.24
CA ILE A 39 9.03 10.28 4.98
C ILE A 39 9.96 11.47 5.24
N ILE A 40 11.18 11.21 5.72
CA ILE A 40 12.16 12.26 6.01
C ILE A 40 12.53 13.01 4.73
N LEU A 41 12.82 12.30 3.64
CA LEU A 41 13.22 12.91 2.37
C LEU A 41 12.08 13.76 1.78
N SER A 42 10.85 13.25 1.79
CA SER A 42 9.67 14.01 1.37
C SER A 42 9.48 15.28 2.20
N GLY A 43 9.67 15.19 3.52
CA GLY A 43 9.60 16.34 4.44
C GLY A 43 10.69 17.38 4.19
N VAL A 44 11.93 16.94 3.97
CA VAL A 44 13.06 17.81 3.61
C VAL A 44 12.77 18.54 2.30
N LEU A 45 12.26 17.85 1.28
CA LEU A 45 11.90 18.48 0.01
C LEU A 45 10.81 19.54 0.17
N MET A 46 9.77 19.28 0.97
CA MET A 46 8.72 20.28 1.24
C MET A 46 9.24 21.48 2.04
N PHE A 47 10.17 21.24 2.97
CA PHE A 47 10.83 22.32 3.69
C PHE A 47 11.68 23.19 2.75
N LEU A 48 12.46 22.58 1.85
CA LEU A 48 13.22 23.29 0.83
C LEU A 48 12.32 24.06 -0.14
N ALA A 49 11.19 23.48 -0.56
CA ALA A 49 10.18 24.16 -1.36
C ALA A 49 9.65 25.43 -0.68
N SER A 50 9.50 25.39 0.65
CA SER A 50 9.06 26.54 1.44
C SER A 50 10.10 27.66 1.48
N ILE A 51 11.39 27.31 1.64
CA ILE A 51 12.51 28.27 1.57
C ILE A 51 12.59 28.90 0.18
N VAL A 52 12.51 28.08 -0.87
CA VAL A 52 12.52 28.56 -2.26
C VAL A 52 11.37 29.52 -2.54
N SER A 53 10.17 29.22 -2.03
CA SER A 53 9.01 30.10 -2.17
C SER A 53 9.24 31.46 -1.53
N LEU A 54 9.89 31.51 -0.36
CA LEU A 54 10.26 32.76 0.32
C LEU A 54 11.34 33.54 -0.47
N LEU A 55 12.34 32.86 -1.03
CA LEU A 55 13.40 33.48 -1.82
C LEU A 55 12.87 34.04 -3.16
N ALA A 56 11.96 33.30 -3.81
CA ALA A 56 11.27 33.74 -5.02
C ALA A 56 10.47 35.05 -4.78
N ALA A 57 9.79 35.15 -3.64
CA ALA A 57 8.98 36.32 -3.28
C ALA A 57 9.81 37.59 -3.08
N ASN A 58 11.05 37.46 -2.62
CA ASN A 58 11.95 38.58 -2.31
C ASN A 58 12.90 38.96 -3.47
N ASP A 59 12.76 38.32 -4.64
CA ASP A 59 13.64 38.54 -5.80
C ASP A 59 15.13 38.43 -5.47
N MET A 60 15.47 37.52 -4.54
CA MET A 60 16.83 37.40 -4.06
C MET A 60 17.71 36.83 -5.19
N PHE A 61 18.79 37.54 -5.53
CA PHE A 61 19.75 37.24 -6.62
C PHE A 61 19.27 37.48 -8.06
N GLY A 62 18.08 38.08 -8.28
CA GLY A 62 17.64 38.50 -9.62
C GLY A 62 17.28 37.38 -10.61
N GLU A 63 17.30 36.12 -10.17
CA GLU A 63 17.00 34.93 -10.99
C GLU A 63 15.63 34.32 -10.64
N LYS A 64 14.55 35.10 -10.76
CA LYS A 64 13.17 34.65 -10.41
C LYS A 64 12.76 33.32 -11.04
N TRP A 65 13.16 33.09 -12.29
CA TRP A 65 12.79 31.89 -13.04
C TRP A 65 13.37 30.63 -12.39
N PHE A 66 14.60 30.69 -11.87
CA PHE A 66 15.27 29.56 -11.22
C PHE A 66 14.53 29.15 -9.94
N TRP A 67 14.20 30.13 -9.09
CA TRP A 67 13.42 29.89 -7.88
C TRP A 67 12.01 29.38 -8.17
N ALA A 68 11.36 29.88 -9.22
CA ALA A 68 10.06 29.38 -9.65
C ALA A 68 10.11 27.89 -10.09
N VAL A 69 11.16 27.50 -10.83
CA VAL A 69 11.37 26.10 -11.24
C VAL A 69 11.57 25.21 -10.01
N LEU A 70 12.44 25.59 -9.08
CA LEU A 70 12.65 24.83 -7.85
C LEU A 70 11.39 24.73 -6.98
N GLY A 71 10.56 25.77 -6.96
CA GLY A 71 9.31 25.82 -6.20
C GLY A 71 8.28 24.81 -6.70
N VAL A 72 8.31 24.43 -7.97
CA VAL A 72 7.47 23.36 -8.54
C VAL A 72 8.16 22.00 -8.46
N PHE A 73 9.48 21.97 -8.66
CA PHE A 73 10.26 20.73 -8.70
C PHE A 73 10.27 20.00 -7.36
N PHE A 74 10.51 20.69 -6.25
CA PHE A 74 10.60 20.05 -4.94
C PHE A 74 9.28 19.41 -4.47
N PRO A 75 8.10 20.08 -4.56
CA PRO A 75 6.82 19.43 -4.28
C PRO A 75 6.53 18.25 -5.20
N ALA A 76 6.85 18.36 -6.50
CA ALA A 76 6.65 17.26 -7.45
C ALA A 76 7.49 16.03 -7.09
N LEU A 77 8.76 16.23 -6.72
CA LEU A 77 9.64 15.16 -6.30
C LEU A 77 9.19 14.52 -4.97
N SER A 78 8.73 15.35 -4.02
CA SER A 78 8.17 14.87 -2.75
C SER A 78 6.90 14.04 -2.96
N ALA A 79 6.02 14.47 -3.87
CA ALA A 79 4.83 13.71 -4.26
C ALA A 79 5.20 12.38 -4.93
N ALA A 80 6.21 12.37 -5.81
CA ALA A 80 6.71 11.16 -6.45
C ALA A 80 7.27 10.15 -5.44
N LEU A 81 8.07 10.59 -4.47
CA LEU A 81 8.60 9.73 -3.40
C LEU A 81 7.50 9.17 -2.51
N THR A 82 6.51 9.99 -2.17
CA THR A 82 5.36 9.56 -1.38
C THR A 82 4.53 8.52 -2.13
N SER A 83 4.30 8.74 -3.43
CA SER A 83 3.62 7.78 -4.30
C SER A 83 4.41 6.48 -4.44
N TYR A 84 5.73 6.54 -4.60
CA TYR A 84 6.61 5.37 -4.65
C TYR A 84 6.56 4.55 -3.36
N SER A 85 6.64 5.21 -2.20
CA SER A 85 6.52 4.56 -0.89
C SER A 85 5.16 3.87 -0.71
N SER A 86 4.08 4.51 -1.17
CA SER A 86 2.74 3.93 -1.15
C SER A 86 2.60 2.77 -2.13
N LEU A 87 3.19 2.86 -3.33
CA LEU A 87 3.15 1.80 -4.34
C LEU A 87 3.85 0.55 -3.84
N TYR A 88 5.03 0.70 -3.24
CA TYR A 88 5.73 -0.42 -2.60
C TYR A 88 5.07 -0.87 -1.29
N SER A 89 4.15 -0.09 -0.72
CA SER A 89 3.43 -0.43 0.51
C SER A 89 4.38 -0.83 1.65
N PHE A 90 5.49 -0.11 1.81
CA PHE A 90 6.53 -0.44 2.80
C PHE A 90 5.99 -0.59 4.22
N GLU A 91 4.97 0.19 4.58
CA GLU A 91 4.29 0.07 5.88
C GLU A 91 3.58 -1.28 6.04
N GLN A 92 2.83 -1.72 5.02
CA GLN A 92 2.11 -2.99 5.07
C GLN A 92 3.10 -4.16 5.09
N GLN A 93 4.17 -4.10 4.28
CA GLN A 93 5.23 -5.09 4.29
C GLN A 93 5.92 -5.18 5.66
N SER A 94 6.31 -4.03 6.23
CA SER A 94 6.93 -3.96 7.56
C SER A 94 6.04 -4.62 8.62
N LYS A 95 4.75 -4.27 8.62
CA LYS A 95 3.78 -4.82 9.56
C LYS A 95 3.61 -6.33 9.43
N LEU A 96 3.50 -6.87 8.21
CA LEU A 96 3.37 -8.31 7.99
C LEU A 96 4.57 -9.07 8.55
N TYR A 97 5.80 -8.59 8.28
CA TYR A 97 7.00 -9.19 8.83
C TYR A 97 7.08 -9.08 10.36
N GLN A 98 6.63 -7.96 10.92
CA GLN A 98 6.56 -7.76 12.36
C GLN A 98 5.58 -8.75 13.02
N ASP A 99 4.37 -8.88 12.48
CA ASP A 99 3.33 -9.75 13.01
C ASP A 99 3.76 -11.22 12.95
N ALA A 100 4.36 -11.65 11.83
CA ALA A 100 4.92 -13.00 11.70
C ALA A 100 6.07 -13.26 12.69
N SER A 101 6.98 -12.30 12.86
CA SER A 101 8.05 -12.40 13.86
C SER A 101 7.51 -12.51 15.28
N PHE A 102 6.49 -11.73 15.63
CA PHE A 102 5.88 -11.79 16.97
C PHE A 102 5.12 -13.09 17.20
N ALA A 103 4.41 -13.59 16.20
CA ALA A 103 3.74 -14.89 16.27
C ALA A 103 4.76 -16.01 16.54
N LEU A 104 5.87 -16.06 15.79
CA LEU A 104 6.93 -17.06 15.99
C LEU A 104 7.59 -16.95 17.37
N HIS A 105 7.84 -15.72 17.85
CA HIS A 105 8.43 -15.51 19.17
C HIS A 105 7.48 -15.92 20.30
N ARG A 106 6.17 -15.69 20.15
CA ARG A 106 5.17 -16.12 21.14
C ARG A 106 5.13 -17.64 21.29
N ILE A 107 5.28 -18.38 20.20
CA ILE A 107 5.27 -19.86 20.22
C ILE A 107 6.60 -20.44 20.72
N GLU A 108 7.71 -19.69 20.63
CA GLU A 108 8.98 -20.08 21.23
C GLU A 108 8.87 -20.36 22.74
N ALA A 109 8.00 -19.63 23.45
CA ALA A 109 7.72 -19.91 24.86
C ALA A 109 7.15 -21.32 25.10
N ASN A 110 6.39 -21.87 24.14
CA ASN A 110 5.85 -23.23 24.20
C ASN A 110 6.93 -24.30 23.97
N ALA A 111 8.05 -23.96 23.31
CA ALA A 111 9.18 -24.87 23.16
C ALA A 111 9.84 -25.22 24.51
N VAL A 112 9.75 -24.31 25.50
CA VAL A 112 10.23 -24.56 26.87
C VAL A 112 9.39 -25.65 27.55
N ASP A 113 8.11 -25.78 27.19
CA ASP A 113 7.18 -26.75 27.78
C ASP A 113 7.38 -28.18 27.22
N LEU A 114 8.05 -28.33 26.06
CA LEU A 114 8.50 -29.62 25.52
C LEU A 114 9.44 -30.34 26.48
N ASN A 115 10.28 -29.59 27.20
CA ASN A 115 11.23 -30.14 28.17
C ASN A 115 10.57 -30.57 29.49
N ARG A 116 9.27 -30.30 29.68
CA ARG A 116 8.50 -30.63 30.89
C ARG A 116 7.53 -31.80 30.74
N ALA A 117 7.54 -32.50 29.61
CA ALA A 117 6.69 -33.67 29.40
C ALA A 117 6.99 -34.80 30.41
N ALA A 118 5.95 -35.44 30.93
CA ALA A 118 6.07 -36.48 31.95
C ALA A 118 6.57 -37.82 31.39
N ASP A 119 6.25 -38.10 30.12
CA ASP A 119 6.69 -39.31 29.40
C ASP A 119 7.08 -39.03 27.95
N ASP A 120 7.47 -40.06 27.21
CA ASP A 120 7.88 -39.97 25.81
C ASP A 120 6.69 -39.71 24.86
N ALA A 121 5.48 -40.20 25.19
CA ALA A 121 4.29 -40.05 24.34
C ALA A 121 3.71 -38.63 24.42
N GLU A 122 3.64 -38.06 25.63
CA GLU A 122 3.24 -36.66 25.84
C GLU A 122 4.21 -35.71 25.14
N ARG A 123 5.52 -36.02 25.18
CA ARG A 123 6.55 -35.20 24.52
C ARG A 123 6.39 -35.21 23.01
N GLU A 124 6.12 -36.37 22.42
CA GLU A 124 5.88 -36.51 20.98
C GLU A 124 4.63 -35.73 20.54
N ALA A 125 3.54 -35.83 21.30
CA ALA A 125 2.33 -35.06 21.04
C ALA A 125 2.56 -33.54 21.14
N LYS A 126 3.30 -33.08 22.16
CA LYS A 126 3.66 -31.65 22.28
C LYS A 126 4.58 -31.19 21.15
N LEU A 127 5.51 -32.03 20.70
CA LEU A 127 6.41 -31.73 19.59
C LEU A 127 5.62 -31.56 18.29
N GLU A 128 4.73 -32.50 17.98
CA GLU A 128 3.86 -32.42 16.81
C GLU A 128 2.97 -31.17 16.86
N ALA A 129 2.40 -30.86 18.02
CA ALA A 129 1.61 -29.65 18.22
C ALA A 129 2.43 -28.37 18.02
N TYR A 130 3.69 -28.34 18.47
CA TYR A 130 4.59 -27.21 18.27
C TYR A 130 4.92 -27.00 16.79
N VAL A 131 5.33 -28.06 16.09
CA VAL A 131 5.64 -28.01 14.65
C VAL A 131 4.41 -27.57 13.86
N THR A 132 3.24 -28.12 14.17
CA THR A 132 1.97 -27.77 13.52
C THR A 132 1.66 -26.29 13.68
N GLN A 133 1.79 -25.74 14.89
CA GLN A 133 1.54 -24.32 15.14
C GLN A 133 2.53 -23.42 14.39
N VAL A 134 3.81 -23.79 14.34
CA VAL A 134 4.82 -23.03 13.58
C VAL A 134 4.46 -23.01 12.09
N GLU A 135 4.16 -24.17 11.50
CA GLU A 135 3.81 -24.25 10.07
C GLU A 135 2.46 -23.58 9.76
N GLU A 136 1.52 -23.54 10.70
CA GLU A 136 0.27 -22.79 10.57
C GLU A 136 0.52 -21.28 10.51
N ILE A 137 1.41 -20.74 11.37
CA ILE A 137 1.84 -19.33 11.29
C ILE A 137 2.46 -19.03 9.93
N LEU A 138 3.39 -19.88 9.47
CA LEU A 138 4.07 -19.67 8.19
C LEU A 138 3.09 -19.75 7.01
N ARG A 139 2.13 -20.66 7.05
CA ARG A 139 1.10 -20.77 6.01
C ARG A 139 0.15 -19.58 6.01
N SER A 140 -0.22 -19.08 7.19
CA SER A 140 -1.05 -17.88 7.34
C SER A 140 -0.35 -16.67 6.73
N GLU A 141 0.95 -16.50 7.01
CA GLU A 141 1.77 -15.43 6.45
C GLU A 141 1.84 -15.50 4.91
N GLN A 142 2.07 -16.68 4.35
CA GLN A 142 2.02 -16.89 2.89
C GLN A 142 0.66 -16.49 2.30
N GLY A 143 -0.44 -16.78 3.00
CA GLY A 143 -1.78 -16.34 2.61
C GLY A 143 -1.95 -14.82 2.63
N GLN A 144 -1.41 -14.15 3.65
CA GLN A 144 -1.44 -12.68 3.77
C GLN A 144 -0.65 -12.00 2.65
N TRP A 145 0.47 -12.58 2.20
CA TRP A 145 1.19 -12.08 1.01
C TRP A 145 0.35 -12.16 -0.26
N GLY A 146 -0.37 -13.26 -0.46
CA GLY A 146 -1.28 -13.40 -1.60
C GLY A 146 -2.39 -12.33 -1.58
N GLN A 147 -2.94 -12.04 -0.40
CA GLN A 147 -3.94 -10.99 -0.23
C GLN A 147 -3.35 -9.60 -0.49
N LEU A 148 -2.16 -9.29 0.03
CA LEU A 148 -1.47 -8.02 -0.21
C LEU A 148 -1.30 -7.75 -1.71
N ILE A 149 -0.80 -8.75 -2.45
CA ILE A 149 -0.61 -8.65 -3.91
C ILE A 149 -1.94 -8.38 -4.62
N SER A 150 -3.02 -9.01 -4.18
CA SER A 150 -4.36 -8.77 -4.76
C SER A 150 -4.94 -7.38 -4.46
N GLN A 151 -4.52 -6.75 -3.35
CA GLN A 151 -4.99 -5.43 -2.91
C GLN A 151 -4.20 -4.27 -3.50
N LEU A 152 -3.00 -4.51 -4.02
CA LEU A 152 -2.25 -3.53 -4.82
C LEU A 152 -2.99 -3.28 -6.15
N LYS A 153 -4.03 -2.43 -6.09
CA LYS A 153 -4.82 -2.01 -7.25
C LYS A 153 -3.89 -1.30 -8.26
N PRO A 154 -3.91 -1.64 -9.56
CA PRO A 154 -3.17 -0.88 -10.56
C PRO A 154 -3.65 0.57 -10.55
N LEU A 155 -2.70 1.51 -10.63
CA LEU A 155 -2.97 2.95 -10.69
C LEU A 155 -4.07 3.22 -11.70
N ASP A 156 -5.12 3.93 -11.28
CA ASP A 156 -6.15 4.46 -12.18
C ASP A 156 -5.48 5.55 -13.02
N VAL A 157 -4.86 5.14 -14.13
CA VAL A 157 -4.33 6.09 -15.11
C VAL A 157 -5.54 6.89 -15.60
N PRO A 158 -5.57 8.23 -15.43
CA PRO A 158 -6.71 9.01 -15.88
C PRO A 158 -6.92 8.72 -17.35
N ARG A 159 -8.04 8.06 -17.67
CA ARG A 159 -8.43 7.80 -19.04
C ARG A 159 -8.55 9.18 -19.69
N LYS A 160 -7.69 9.45 -20.66
CA LYS A 160 -7.70 10.68 -21.48
C LYS A 160 -9.17 10.96 -21.81
N PRO A 161 -9.72 12.16 -21.52
CA PRO A 161 -11.13 12.43 -21.75
C PRO A 161 -11.42 12.10 -23.20
N GLU A 162 -12.31 11.12 -23.37
CA GLU A 162 -12.80 10.65 -24.65
C GLU A 162 -13.50 11.84 -25.29
N THR A 163 -12.76 12.58 -26.13
CA THR A 163 -13.33 13.54 -27.06
C THR A 163 -14.08 12.75 -28.12
N ASP A 164 -15.24 12.22 -27.76
CA ASP A 164 -16.14 11.57 -28.71
C ASP A 164 -17.59 11.78 -28.31
N ASN A 165 -18.05 13.01 -28.51
CA ASN A 165 -19.40 13.25 -28.99
C ASN A 165 -19.31 14.36 -30.04
N PRO A 166 -19.54 14.05 -31.33
CA PRO A 166 -19.78 15.09 -32.33
C PRO A 166 -20.95 15.97 -31.88
N PRO A 167 -20.97 17.28 -32.18
CA PRO A 167 -22.10 18.12 -31.85
C PRO A 167 -23.37 17.53 -32.48
N GLU A 168 -24.36 17.30 -31.63
CA GLU A 168 -25.69 16.84 -32.01
C GLU A 168 -26.25 17.77 -33.11
N PRO A 169 -26.74 17.24 -34.24
CA PRO A 169 -27.26 18.08 -35.32
C PRO A 169 -28.45 18.88 -34.78
N SER A 170 -28.37 20.20 -34.94
CA SER A 170 -29.33 21.18 -34.47
C SER A 170 -30.75 20.78 -34.87
N LYS A 171 -31.63 20.60 -33.88
CA LYS A 171 -33.07 20.39 -34.10
C LYS A 171 -33.60 21.57 -34.95
N PRO A 172 -34.37 21.32 -36.02
CA PRO A 172 -34.97 22.40 -36.81
C PRO A 172 -35.87 23.27 -35.92
N PRO A 173 -35.94 24.59 -36.17
CA PRO A 173 -36.79 25.47 -35.39
C PRO A 173 -38.26 25.04 -35.51
N GLU A 174 -38.97 25.02 -34.37
CA GLU A 174 -40.41 24.78 -34.31
C GLU A 174 -41.16 25.79 -35.20
N PRO A 175 -42.23 25.35 -35.89
CA PRO A 175 -43.01 26.21 -36.76
C PRO A 175 -43.71 27.28 -35.92
N VAL A 176 -43.47 28.54 -36.31
CA VAL A 176 -44.12 29.73 -35.76
C VAL A 176 -45.61 29.68 -36.09
N ASP A 177 -46.46 29.66 -35.07
CA ASP A 177 -47.92 29.78 -35.23
C ASP A 177 -48.28 31.06 -35.98
N ALA A 178 -48.90 30.89 -37.15
CA ALA A 178 -49.41 31.98 -37.97
C ALA A 178 -50.78 32.49 -37.44
N PRO A 179 -51.07 33.79 -37.60
CA PRO A 179 -52.13 34.49 -36.87
C PRO A 179 -53.53 34.16 -37.39
N GLY A 180 -54.49 34.07 -36.46
CA GLY A 180 -55.91 33.90 -36.73
C GLY A 180 -56.46 35.01 -37.62
N THR A 181 -56.86 34.65 -38.83
CA THR A 181 -57.63 35.50 -39.74
C THR A 181 -59.11 35.51 -39.37
N GLU A 182 -59.63 36.73 -39.27
CA GLU A 182 -61.03 37.13 -39.20
C GLU A 182 -61.94 36.38 -40.18
N LYS A 183 -63.12 35.97 -39.70
CA LYS A 183 -64.28 35.66 -40.54
C LYS A 183 -65.32 36.77 -40.36
N GLY A 184 -65.46 37.61 -41.38
CA GLY A 184 -66.64 38.43 -41.59
C GLY A 184 -67.62 37.79 -42.57
N SER A 185 -68.80 38.40 -42.67
CA SER A 185 -69.93 38.16 -43.60
C SER A 185 -71.01 37.20 -43.05
N ASP A 186 -72.22 37.59 -42.64
CA ASP A 186 -73.26 38.56 -43.07
C ASP A 186 -74.43 37.89 -43.84
N ALA A 187 -75.66 38.36 -43.53
CA ALA A 187 -77.00 38.12 -44.10
C ALA A 187 -77.58 36.68 -44.04
N GLY A 188 -78.80 36.39 -43.58
CA GLY A 188 -80.14 36.98 -43.80
C GLY A 188 -81.08 35.80 -44.15
N PRO A 189 -82.42 35.81 -43.98
CA PRO A 189 -83.36 36.94 -44.11
C PRO A 189 -84.12 37.34 -42.84
#